data_AF-A0A535NNM9-F1
#
_entry.id   AF-A0A535NNM9-F1
#
_cell.length_a   1.000
_cell.length_b   1.000
_cell.length_c   1.000
_cell.angle_alpha   90.00
_cell.angle_beta   90.00
_cell.angle_gamma   90.00
#
_symmetry.space_group_name_H-M   'P 1'
#
loop_
_entity.id
_entity.type
_entity.pdbx_description
1 polymer ?
#
loop_
_entity_poly.entity_id
_entity_poly.type
_entity_poly.pdbx_seq_one_letter_code
_entity_poly.pdbx_strand_id
1 'polypeptide(L)' 'MSKKRRRLEIKVDPLPPSFTDETASCPVCGRDAAAIGRRHLQIVFRCDACKVVFKRNRSWPYIY' A
#
# COMPACT_ATOMS: atom_id res chain seq x y z
N MET A 1 -9.51 -10.84 27.68
CA MET A 1 -8.18 -10.90 27.03
C MET A 1 -8.30 -10.48 25.56
N SER A 2 -8.28 -9.18 25.28
CA SER A 2 -8.35 -8.67 23.92
C SER A 2 -7.02 -8.99 23.23
N LYS A 3 -7.00 -10.00 22.35
CA LYS A 3 -5.84 -10.30 21.49
C LYS A 3 -5.61 -9.07 20.61
N LYS A 4 -4.80 -8.11 21.09
CA LYS A 4 -4.22 -7.03 20.28
C LYS A 4 -3.55 -7.72 19.10
N ARG A 5 -4.25 -7.79 17.97
CA ARG A 5 -3.71 -8.34 16.73
C ARG A 5 -2.47 -7.49 16.44
N ARG A 6 -1.28 -8.07 16.58
CA ARG A 6 -0.02 -7.42 16.21
C ARG A 6 -0.20 -6.90 14.80
N ARG A 7 -0.32 -5.58 14.66
CA ARG A 7 -0.37 -4.91 13.36
C ARG A 7 0.93 -5.32 12.71
N LEU A 8 0.87 -6.08 11.61
CA LEU A 8 2.06 -6.44 10.85
C LEU A 8 2.83 -5.14 10.58
N GLU A 9 3.94 -4.96 11.28
CA GLU A 9 4.86 -3.84 11.12
C GLU A 9 5.63 -4.10 9.83
N ILE A 10 4.95 -3.83 8.72
CA ILE A 10 5.61 -3.82 7.42
C ILE A 10 6.62 -2.68 7.52
N LYS A 11 7.90 -3.04 7.56
CA LYS A 11 9.02 -2.10 7.55
C LYS A 11 8.95 -1.32 6.23
N VAL A 12 8.33 -0.16 6.27
CA VAL A 12 8.28 0.81 5.18
C VAL A 12 9.12 2.01 5.58
N ASP A 13 9.93 2.48 4.65
CA ASP A 13 10.61 3.75 4.80
C ASP A 13 9.59 4.89 4.71
N PRO A 14 9.82 6.01 5.41
CA PRO A 14 8.97 7.17 5.32
C PRO A 14 8.87 7.66 3.88
N LEU A 15 7.65 8.07 3.52
CA LEU A 15 7.35 8.61 2.21
C LEU A 15 7.84 10.07 2.11
N PRO A 16 8.41 10.51 0.98
CA PRO A 16 8.68 11.93 0.77
C PRO A 16 7.36 12.72 0.80
N PRO A 17 7.35 13.97 1.29
CA PRO A 17 6.13 14.76 1.47
C PRO A 17 5.32 14.95 0.19
N SER A 18 5.96 14.89 -0.99
CA SER A 18 5.31 14.97 -2.29
C SER A 18 4.40 13.78 -2.64
N PHE A 19 4.55 12.65 -1.94
CA PHE A 19 3.81 11.41 -2.23
C PHE A 19 2.84 11.00 -1.12
N THR A 20 2.80 11.75 0.00
CA THR A 20 1.99 11.43 1.17
C THR A 20 0.50 11.35 0.89
N ASP A 21 0.02 12.16 -0.07
CA ASP A 21 -1.37 12.21 -0.52
C ASP A 21 -1.64 11.27 -1.71
N GLU A 22 -0.66 10.46 -2.13
CA GLU A 22 -0.85 9.56 -3.27
C GLU A 22 -1.79 8.41 -2.89
N THR A 23 -2.80 8.21 -3.74
CA THR A 23 -3.73 7.07 -3.66
C THR A 23 -3.57 6.14 -4.86
N ALA A 24 -3.90 4.87 -4.65
CA ALA A 24 -3.95 3.89 -5.72
C ALA A 24 -5.19 2.99 -5.59
N SER A 25 -5.77 2.59 -6.72
CA SER A 25 -6.89 1.67 -6.73
C SER A 25 -6.46 0.28 -6.25
N CYS A 26 -7.20 -0.25 -5.28
CA CYS A 26 -6.97 -1.58 -4.72
C CYS A 26 -7.23 -2.66 -5.78
N PRO A 27 -6.29 -3.59 -6.03
CA PRO A 27 -6.47 -4.65 -7.02
C PRO A 27 -7.57 -5.66 -6.67
N VAL A 28 -8.07 -5.64 -5.43
CA VAL A 28 -9.10 -6.58 -4.95
C VAL A 28 -10.51 -5.99 -5.04
N CYS A 29 -10.68 -4.71 -4.74
CA CYS A 29 -12.01 -4.10 -4.63
C CYS A 29 -12.19 -2.78 -5.38
N GLY A 30 -11.16 -2.30 -6.09
CA GLY A 30 -11.20 -1.07 -6.88
C GLY A 30 -11.19 0.24 -6.09
N ARG A 31 -11.37 0.21 -4.76
CA ARG A 31 -11.38 1.42 -3.92
C ARG A 31 -10.00 2.05 -3.78
N ASP A 32 -9.98 3.35 -3.54
CA ASP A 32 -8.76 4.09 -3.23
C ASP A 32 -8.11 3.58 -1.95
N ALA A 33 -6.83 3.24 -2.06
CA ALA A 33 -5.96 2.86 -0.97
C ALA A 33 -4.94 3.97 -0.73
N ALA A 34 -4.72 4.31 0.54
CA ALA A 34 -3.76 5.33 0.93
C ALA A 34 -2.32 4.78 0.91
N ALA A 35 -1.37 5.63 0.55
CA ALA A 35 0.04 5.34 0.72
C ALA A 35 0.40 5.23 2.20
N ILE A 36 1.12 4.16 2.56
CA ILE A 36 1.60 3.93 3.94
C ILE A 36 3.08 4.24 4.13
N GLY A 37 3.82 4.30 3.03
CA GLY A 37 5.27 4.42 3.03
C GLY A 37 5.84 3.85 1.74
N ARG A 38 7.16 3.78 1.64
CA ARG A 38 7.83 3.22 0.46
C ARG A 38 8.68 2.03 0.85
N ARG A 39 8.95 1.20 -0.14
CA ARG A 39 9.98 0.17 -0.07
C ARG A 39 10.90 0.38 -1.26
N HIS A 40 12.13 0.80 -1.00
CA HIS A 40 13.05 1.30 -2.04
C HIS A 40 12.41 2.45 -2.85
N LEU A 41 12.29 2.30 -4.17
CA LEU A 41 11.72 3.31 -5.08
C LEU A 41 10.21 3.14 -5.31
N GLN A 42 9.56 2.19 -4.65
CA GLN A 42 8.15 1.88 -4.86
C GLN A 42 7.30 2.33 -3.67
N ILE A 43 6.24 3.08 -3.95
CA ILE A 43 5.24 3.46 -2.96
C ILE A 43 4.40 2.23 -2.62
N VAL A 44 4.18 2.03 -1.33
CA VAL A 44 3.39 0.95 -0.77
C VAL A 44 2.06 1.53 -0.30
N PHE A 45 0.97 0.88 -0.71
CA PHE A 45 -0.39 1.28 -0.43
C PHE A 45 -1.07 0.23 0.44
N ARG A 46 -2.02 0.67 1.26
CA ARG A 46 -2.86 -0.22 2.06
C ARG A 46 -4.32 0.11 1.87
N CYS A 47 -5.09 -0.88 1.41
CA CYS A 47 -6.53 -0.75 1.36
C CYS A 47 -7.13 -0.93 2.76
N ASP A 48 -7.95 0.00 3.23
CA ASP A 48 -8.60 -0.16 4.54
C ASP A 48 -9.72 -1.21 4.51
N ALA A 49 -10.40 -1.40 3.38
CA ALA A 49 -11.47 -2.38 3.25
C ALA A 49 -10.96 -3.83 3.18
N CYS A 50 -10.06 -4.12 2.25
CA CYS A 50 -9.53 -5.47 2.02
C CYS A 50 -8.33 -5.79 2.91
N LYS A 51 -7.76 -4.80 3.61
CA LYS A 51 -6.53 -4.89 4.41
C LYS A 51 -5.30 -5.41 3.65
N VAL A 52 -5.37 -5.49 2.32
CA VAL A 52 -4.25 -5.85 1.45
C VAL A 52 -3.23 -4.73 1.37
N VAL A 53 -1.98 -5.11 1.23
CA VAL A 53 -0.86 -4.19 1.02
C VAL A 53 -0.23 -4.52 -0.32
N PHE A 54 -0.10 -3.49 -1.15
CA PHE A 54 0.36 -3.64 -2.52
C PHE A 54 1.23 -2.45 -2.92
N LYS A 55 1.89 -2.57 -4.06
CA LYS A 55 2.69 -1.48 -4.64
C LYS A 55 2.03 -1.06 -5.95
N ARG A 56 2.21 0.20 -6.34
CA ARG A 56 1.75 0.65 -7.66
C ARG A 56 2.58 -0.06 -8.72
N ASN A 57 1.95 -0.88 -9.54
CA ASN A 57 2.64 -1.56 -10.64
C ASN A 57 3.00 -0.49 -11.68
N ARG A 58 4.22 0.05 -11.64
CA ARG A 58 4.74 0.94 -12.72
C ARG A 58 5.03 0.18 -14.02
N SER A 59 4.74 -1.12 -14.05
CA SER A 59 4.83 -2.01 -15.21
C SER A 59 3.58 -2.88 -15.30
N TRP A 60 2.51 -2.34 -15.88
CA TRP A 60 1.67 -3.16 -16.76
C TRP A 60 1.95 -2.59 -18.16
N PRO A 61 2.73 -3.34 -18.96
CA PRO A 61 2.15 -4.48 -19.66
C PRO A 61 3.06 -5.71 -19.59
N TYR A 62 2.71 -6.68 -18.75
CA TYR A 62 2.99 -8.06 -19.09
C TYR A 62 1.68 -8.82 -18.93
N ILE A 63 1.00 -8.94 -20.06
CA ILE A 63 0.14 -10.07 -20.37
C ILE A 63 1.09 -11.28 -20.44
N TYR A 64 0.86 -12.27 -19.60
CA TYR A 64 1.20 -13.66 -19.88
C TYR A 64 0.00 -14.51 -19.51
#